data_AF-A0A0S8I6R9-F1
#
_entry.id   AF-A0A0S8I6R9-F1
#
_cell.length_a   1.000
_cell.length_b   1.000
_cell.length_c   1.000
_cell.angle_alpha   90.00
_cell.angle_beta   90.00
_cell.angle_gamma   90.00
#
_symmetry.space_group_name_H-M   'P 1'
#
loop_
_entity.id
_entity.type
_entity.pdbx_description
1 polymer ?
#
loop_
_entity_poly.entity_id
_entity_poly.type
_entity_poly.pdbx_seq_one_letter_code
_entity_poly.pdbx_strand_id
1 'polypeptide(L)'
;MSEDDSQIHDEQPEVEPSAIESEPVIAESIEPEIEVPPIEPELLEEELPEILPEVEPPPPSKFRLFLNRALRWITGFMLVFVLGIVAMWVIRVRPAQAELKSQQAELDAMQDQITTLEDQVRSLLPLEDENVSLQAELAETEQQMAIRGVLVDVTSAQLAMAQEDPVAAKAALAGTDERLQKLDVELVGTDTLEGLRTRLALVVDELDSDTFAAQRDLQILANNLISLERSLFGE
;
A
#
# COMPACT_ATOMS: atom_id res chain seq x y z
N MET A 1 -10.75 -38.52 -14.20
CA MET A 1 -10.84 -38.11 -15.62
C MET A 1 -10.60 -36.61 -15.60
N SER A 2 -9.64 -36.15 -16.42
CA SER A 2 -8.95 -34.83 -16.39
C SER A 2 -7.93 -34.73 -15.25
N GLU A 3 -6.63 -35.00 -15.41
CA GLU A 3 -5.57 -34.54 -16.36
C GLU A 3 -5.01 -33.14 -16.07
N ASP A 4 -3.69 -33.09 -16.24
CA ASP A 4 -2.77 -31.96 -16.43
C ASP A 4 -2.28 -31.20 -15.20
N ASP A 5 -1.05 -31.47 -14.76
CA ASP A 5 0.24 -30.97 -15.32
C ASP A 5 0.43 -29.48 -15.08
N SER A 6 1.42 -29.17 -14.23
CA SER A 6 2.52 -28.28 -14.59
C SER A 6 3.44 -28.12 -13.39
N GLN A 7 4.53 -28.89 -13.43
CA GLN A 7 5.79 -28.52 -12.81
C GLN A 7 6.20 -27.15 -13.34
N ILE A 8 6.42 -26.17 -12.45
CA ILE A 8 7.23 -25.00 -12.80
C ILE A 8 8.43 -24.99 -11.87
N HIS A 9 9.56 -25.03 -12.56
CA HIS A 9 10.94 -25.01 -12.13
C HIS A 9 11.24 -23.68 -11.43
N ASP A 10 11.67 -23.70 -10.17
CA ASP A 10 12.36 -22.59 -9.53
C ASP A 10 13.79 -22.52 -10.08
N GLU A 11 13.98 -21.83 -11.21
CA GLU A 11 15.29 -21.30 -11.60
C GLU A 11 15.46 -19.91 -10.99
N GLN A 12 16.14 -19.86 -9.85
CA GLN A 12 16.69 -18.65 -9.25
C GLN A 12 17.85 -18.14 -10.11
N PRO A 13 17.83 -16.90 -10.63
CA PRO A 13 19.06 -16.27 -11.10
C PRO A 13 19.86 -15.73 -9.90
N GLU A 14 21.09 -16.21 -9.76
CA GLU A 14 22.15 -15.57 -8.97
C GLU A 14 22.37 -14.15 -9.50
N VAL A 15 22.02 -13.15 -8.69
CA VAL A 15 22.37 -11.75 -8.92
C VAL A 15 23.70 -11.49 -8.21
N GLU A 16 24.76 -11.30 -8.99
CA GLU A 16 26.06 -10.86 -8.52
C GLU A 16 25.97 -9.47 -7.84
N PRO A 17 26.72 -9.24 -6.74
CA PRO A 17 26.76 -7.96 -6.06
C PRO A 17 27.70 -6.99 -6.79
N SER A 18 27.14 -6.00 -7.49
CA SER A 18 27.94 -4.89 -8.02
C SER A 18 28.27 -3.91 -6.89
N ALA A 19 29.54 -3.94 -6.49
CA ALA A 19 30.10 -3.09 -5.45
C ALA A 19 30.12 -1.62 -5.89
N ILE A 20 29.63 -0.79 -4.97
CA ILE A 20 29.75 0.66 -4.94
C ILE A 20 31.22 1.00 -4.67
N GLU A 21 31.89 1.68 -5.61
CA GLU A 21 33.13 2.39 -5.31
C GLU A 21 32.98 3.86 -5.72
N SER A 22 32.97 4.66 -4.68
CA SER A 22 32.84 6.11 -4.60
C SER A 22 34.05 6.86 -5.18
N GLU A 23 33.75 7.90 -5.96
CA GLU A 23 34.28 9.27 -5.95
C GLU A 23 35.61 9.59 -5.20
N PRO A 24 36.47 10.49 -5.74
CA PRO A 24 36.08 11.92 -5.75
C PRO A 24 36.54 12.82 -6.90
N VAL A 25 35.64 13.76 -7.17
CA VAL A 25 35.78 15.17 -7.56
C VAL A 25 37.17 15.79 -7.40
N ILE A 26 37.76 16.30 -8.49
CA ILE A 26 38.47 17.59 -8.53
C ILE A 26 38.13 18.29 -9.85
N ALA A 27 37.73 19.55 -9.71
CA ALA A 27 37.32 20.49 -10.73
C ALA A 27 38.51 21.15 -11.45
N GLU A 28 38.34 21.47 -12.75
CA GLU A 28 38.72 22.74 -13.39
C GLU A 28 38.33 22.65 -14.87
N SER A 29 37.41 23.51 -15.34
CA SER A 29 37.74 24.79 -16.01
C SER A 29 38.08 24.58 -17.49
N ILE A 30 37.10 24.65 -18.39
CA ILE A 30 36.69 25.81 -19.22
C ILE A 30 37.30 25.75 -20.65
N GLU A 31 36.39 25.84 -21.63
CA GLU A 31 36.48 26.24 -23.05
C GLU A 31 37.30 25.43 -24.08
N PRO A 32 36.62 24.91 -25.13
CA PRO A 32 37.23 24.62 -26.41
C PRO A 32 37.03 25.80 -27.38
N GLU A 33 38.00 26.72 -27.43
CA GLU A 33 38.13 27.71 -28.49
C GLU A 33 38.91 27.09 -29.66
N ILE A 34 38.15 26.63 -30.66
CA ILE A 34 38.67 26.12 -31.92
C ILE A 34 38.86 27.33 -32.84
N GLU A 35 40.09 27.86 -32.85
CA GLU A 35 40.51 28.85 -33.84
C GLU A 35 41.34 28.19 -34.94
N VAL A 36 40.87 28.45 -36.16
CA VAL A 36 41.25 27.87 -37.44
C VAL A 36 42.60 28.44 -37.90
N PRO A 37 43.46 27.65 -38.58
CA PRO A 37 44.82 28.03 -38.93
C PRO A 37 44.92 29.28 -39.82
N PRO A 38 45.91 30.16 -39.58
CA PRO A 38 46.33 31.19 -40.51
C PRO A 38 47.24 30.58 -41.58
N ILE A 39 46.91 30.86 -42.84
CA ILE A 39 47.73 30.58 -44.02
C ILE A 39 48.46 31.88 -44.34
N GLU A 40 49.77 31.93 -44.08
CA GLU A 40 50.67 32.98 -44.58
C GLU A 40 51.98 32.33 -45.05
N PRO A 41 52.28 32.42 -46.36
CA PRO A 41 53.65 32.46 -46.86
C PRO A 41 54.04 33.90 -47.23
N GLU A 42 54.87 34.51 -46.40
CA GLU A 42 55.73 35.66 -46.77
C GLU A 42 56.77 35.19 -47.82
N LEU A 43 56.84 35.86 -48.98
CA LEU A 43 57.86 36.87 -49.35
C LEU A 43 59.29 36.28 -49.42
N LEU A 44 60.16 36.54 -50.39
CA LEU A 44 60.30 37.51 -51.49
C LEU A 44 61.62 37.10 -52.18
N GLU A 45 61.72 37.20 -53.51
CA GLU A 45 62.92 37.62 -54.27
C GLU A 45 62.62 37.41 -55.77
N GLU A 46 62.43 38.53 -56.50
CA GLU A 46 63.38 39.05 -57.53
C GLU A 46 63.29 38.23 -58.84
N GLU A 47 62.99 38.77 -60.03
CA GLU A 47 63.49 39.99 -60.69
C GLU A 47 62.53 40.37 -61.85
N LEU A 48 62.35 41.68 -62.06
CA LEU A 48 61.87 42.32 -63.30
C LEU A 48 62.92 42.18 -64.42
N PRO A 49 62.66 42.48 -65.72
CA PRO A 49 61.59 43.31 -66.31
C PRO A 49 60.88 42.58 -67.49
N GLU A 50 59.88 43.12 -68.20
CA GLU A 50 60.09 43.97 -69.38
C GLU A 50 58.73 44.21 -70.09
N ILE A 51 58.22 45.45 -69.99
CA ILE A 51 57.53 46.27 -71.01
C ILE A 51 56.13 45.84 -71.57
N LEU A 52 55.21 46.83 -71.56
CA LEU A 52 53.98 47.06 -72.36
C LEU A 52 52.64 46.50 -71.82
N PRO A 53 51.49 47.15 -72.10
CA PRO A 53 51.17 48.58 -72.15
C PRO A 53 50.03 48.92 -71.15
N GLU A 54 49.76 50.20 -71.00
CA GLU A 54 48.64 50.76 -70.24
C GLU A 54 47.29 50.22 -70.76
N VAL A 55 46.67 49.30 -70.01
CA VAL A 55 45.33 48.76 -70.30
C VAL A 55 44.35 49.34 -69.30
N GLU A 56 43.51 50.23 -69.80
CA GLU A 56 42.38 50.84 -69.11
C GLU A 56 41.50 49.79 -68.41
N PRO A 57 40.99 50.05 -67.19
CA PRO A 57 40.18 49.08 -66.47
C PRO A 57 38.93 48.70 -67.29
N PRO A 58 38.67 47.40 -67.54
CA PRO A 58 37.51 47.01 -68.33
C PRO A 58 36.24 47.50 -67.62
N PRO A 59 35.29 48.11 -68.38
CA PRO A 59 34.09 48.68 -67.79
C PRO A 59 33.29 47.59 -67.06
N PRO A 60 32.67 47.90 -65.91
CA PRO A 60 32.03 46.91 -65.07
C PRO A 60 30.95 46.17 -65.88
N SER A 61 31.15 44.86 -66.02
CA SER A 61 30.18 43.96 -66.65
C SER A 61 28.83 44.13 -65.95
N LYS A 62 27.81 44.54 -66.71
CA LYS A 62 26.43 44.78 -66.22
C LYS A 62 25.85 43.53 -65.52
N PHE A 63 26.39 42.34 -65.80
CA PHE A 63 26.03 41.08 -65.15
C PHE A 63 26.47 41.01 -63.67
N ARG A 64 27.62 41.61 -63.29
CA ARG A 64 28.07 41.69 -61.89
C ARG A 64 27.16 42.59 -61.04
N LEU A 65 26.69 43.70 -61.61
CA LEU A 65 25.75 44.60 -60.93
C LEU A 65 24.38 43.95 -60.72
N PHE A 66 23.90 43.15 -61.68
CA PHE A 66 22.68 42.36 -61.53
C PHE A 66 22.85 41.25 -60.49
N LEU A 67 23.97 40.52 -60.52
CA LEU A 67 24.28 39.46 -59.57
C LEU A 67 24.37 40.00 -58.13
N ASN A 68 25.02 41.15 -57.91
CA ASN A 68 25.09 41.78 -56.58
C ASN A 68 23.72 42.22 -56.07
N ARG A 69 22.79 42.58 -56.96
CA ARG A 69 21.41 42.92 -56.59
C ARG A 69 20.58 41.67 -56.29
N ALA A 70 20.70 40.62 -57.09
CA ALA A 70 20.07 39.33 -56.83
C ALA A 70 20.59 38.70 -55.51
N LEU A 71 21.89 38.79 -55.25
CA LEU A 71 22.50 38.28 -54.01
C LEU A 71 21.93 38.99 -52.78
N ARG A 72 21.78 40.32 -52.80
CA ARG A 72 21.13 41.07 -51.71
C ARG A 72 19.68 40.62 -51.47
N TRP A 73 18.92 40.35 -52.52
CA TRP A 73 17.55 39.82 -52.40
C TRP A 73 17.55 38.40 -51.84
N ILE A 74 18.42 37.51 -52.32
CA ILE A 74 18.57 36.14 -51.81
C ILE A 74 18.96 36.13 -50.33
N THR A 75 19.93 36.96 -49.92
CA THR A 75 20.32 37.08 -48.51
C THR A 75 19.16 37.58 -47.64
N GLY A 76 18.37 38.55 -48.14
CA GLY A 76 17.16 39.00 -47.46
C GLY A 76 16.12 37.88 -47.29
N PHE A 77 15.84 37.13 -48.35
CA PHE A 77 14.95 35.96 -48.29
C PHE A 77 15.47 34.87 -47.36
N MET A 78 16.77 34.60 -47.39
CA MET A 78 17.41 33.60 -46.54
C MET A 78 17.33 33.99 -45.06
N LEU A 79 17.52 35.27 -44.72
CA LEU A 79 17.38 35.76 -43.36
C LEU A 79 15.94 35.59 -42.84
N VAL A 80 14.94 35.95 -43.65
CA VAL A 80 13.52 35.73 -43.29
C VAL A 80 13.19 34.25 -43.15
N PHE A 81 13.74 33.40 -44.02
CA PHE A 81 13.54 31.95 -43.97
C PHE A 81 14.11 31.33 -42.69
N VAL A 82 15.35 31.68 -42.32
CA VAL A 82 15.98 31.24 -41.06
C VAL A 82 15.15 31.71 -39.87
N LEU A 83 14.70 32.96 -39.88
CA LEU A 83 13.86 33.51 -38.80
C LEU A 83 12.53 32.74 -38.68
N GLY A 84 11.92 32.38 -39.81
CA GLY A 84 10.70 31.58 -39.86
C GLY A 84 10.87 30.18 -39.29
N ILE A 85 12.00 29.51 -39.59
CA ILE A 85 12.32 28.19 -39.02
C ILE A 85 12.51 28.29 -37.51
N VAL A 86 13.28 29.26 -37.04
CA VAL A 86 13.50 29.45 -35.59
C VAL A 86 12.18 29.75 -34.89
N ALA A 87 11.35 30.64 -35.45
CA ALA A 87 10.04 30.95 -34.89
C ALA A 87 9.14 29.71 -34.82
N MET A 88 9.06 28.93 -35.89
CA MET A 88 8.25 27.71 -35.93
C MET A 88 8.76 26.65 -34.96
N TRP A 89 10.08 26.50 -34.82
CA TRP A 89 10.70 25.59 -33.86
C TRP A 89 10.40 25.99 -32.42
N VAL A 90 10.56 27.27 -32.08
CA VAL A 90 10.26 27.78 -30.73
C VAL A 90 8.78 27.61 -30.39
N ILE A 91 7.87 27.91 -31.32
CA ILE A 91 6.42 27.78 -31.12
C ILE A 91 6.01 26.32 -30.91
N ARG A 92 6.70 25.36 -31.52
CA ARG A 92 6.31 23.94 -31.48
C ARG A 92 7.02 23.12 -30.40
N VAL A 93 8.31 23.35 -30.17
CA VAL A 93 9.14 22.50 -29.29
C VAL A 93 9.01 22.89 -27.81
N ARG A 94 8.92 24.18 -27.50
CA ARG A 94 8.75 24.63 -26.10
C ARG A 94 7.47 24.13 -25.43
N PRO A 95 6.27 24.22 -26.04
CA PRO A 95 5.06 23.70 -25.38
C PRO A 95 5.13 22.18 -25.20
N ALA A 96 5.67 21.44 -26.18
CA ALA A 96 5.83 19.99 -26.05
C ALA A 96 6.74 19.59 -24.88
N GLN A 97 7.84 20.31 -24.66
CA GLN A 97 8.71 20.06 -23.50
C GLN A 97 8.04 20.43 -22.17
N ALA A 98 7.24 21.50 -22.14
CA ALA A 98 6.48 21.87 -20.95
C ALA A 98 5.43 20.81 -20.61
N GLU A 99 4.73 20.29 -21.62
CA GLU A 99 3.73 19.23 -21.48
C GLU A 99 4.35 17.91 -21.01
N LEU A 100 5.51 17.52 -21.56
CA LEU A 100 6.24 16.33 -21.07
C LEU A 100 6.68 16.49 -19.62
N LYS A 101 7.18 17.67 -19.22
CA LYS A 101 7.55 17.95 -17.84
C LYS A 101 6.34 17.94 -16.91
N SER A 102 5.20 18.48 -17.34
CA SER A 102 3.98 18.43 -16.52
C SER A 102 3.45 17.01 -16.38
N GLN A 103 3.49 16.21 -17.45
CA GLN A 103 3.08 14.80 -17.39
C GLN A 103 4.03 13.98 -16.50
N GLN A 104 5.35 14.23 -16.57
CA GLN A 104 6.31 13.60 -15.66
C GLN A 104 6.05 13.98 -14.20
N ALA A 105 5.84 15.27 -13.91
CA ALA A 105 5.51 15.71 -12.56
C ALA A 105 4.17 15.13 -12.06
N GLU A 106 3.19 14.96 -12.94
CA GLU A 106 1.93 14.30 -12.61
C GLU A 106 2.13 12.80 -12.32
N LEU A 107 2.94 12.11 -13.12
CA LEU A 107 3.31 10.71 -12.86
C LEU A 107 4.05 10.55 -11.54
N ASP A 108 5.02 11.42 -11.24
CA ASP A 108 5.75 11.41 -9.98
C ASP A 108 4.78 11.66 -8.80
N ALA A 109 3.88 12.63 -8.92
CA ALA A 109 2.87 12.90 -7.90
C ALA A 109 1.88 11.75 -7.71
N MET A 110 1.48 11.06 -8.79
CA MET A 110 0.64 9.86 -8.71
C MET A 110 1.40 8.70 -8.06
N GLN A 111 2.69 8.54 -8.38
CA GLN A 111 3.54 7.52 -7.76
C GLN A 111 3.69 7.76 -6.26
N ASP A 112 3.90 9.01 -5.85
CA ASP A 112 3.95 9.40 -4.43
C ASP A 112 2.61 9.16 -3.70
N GLN A 113 1.49 9.36 -4.40
CA GLN A 113 0.17 9.02 -3.85
C GLN A 113 0.01 7.51 -3.70
N ILE A 114 0.43 6.72 -4.69
CA ILE A 114 0.37 5.26 -4.63
C ILE A 114 1.20 4.76 -3.45
N THR A 115 2.44 5.19 -3.30
CA THR A 115 3.30 4.77 -2.17
C THR A 115 2.70 5.17 -0.83
N THR A 116 2.15 6.38 -0.73
CA THR A 116 1.45 6.85 0.48
C THR A 116 0.23 5.99 0.80
N LEU A 117 -0.58 5.62 -0.21
CA LEU A 117 -1.75 4.76 -0.01
C LEU A 117 -1.33 3.33 0.35
N GLU A 118 -0.28 2.79 -0.26
CA GLU A 118 0.28 1.49 0.07
C GLU A 118 0.78 1.44 1.51
N ASP A 119 1.45 2.49 1.98
CA ASP A 119 1.88 2.61 3.37
C ASP A 119 0.70 2.73 4.34
N GLN A 120 -0.35 3.46 3.97
CA GLN A 120 -1.59 3.50 4.77
C GLN A 120 -2.24 2.14 4.86
N VAL A 121 -2.41 1.42 3.73
CA VAL A 121 -2.97 0.06 3.72
C VAL A 121 -2.10 -0.87 4.57
N ARG A 122 -0.77 -0.82 4.42
CA ARG A 122 0.17 -1.61 5.22
C ARG A 122 0.05 -1.31 6.72
N SER A 123 -0.25 -0.07 7.09
CA SER A 123 -0.48 0.33 8.49
C SER A 123 -1.84 -0.08 9.05
N LEU A 124 -2.85 -0.26 8.19
CA LEU A 124 -4.22 -0.62 8.61
C LEU A 124 -4.40 -2.13 8.78
N LEU A 125 -3.73 -2.95 7.97
CA LEU A 125 -3.80 -4.42 8.07
C LEU A 125 -3.55 -4.97 9.50
N PRO A 126 -2.48 -4.59 10.22
CA PRO A 126 -2.27 -5.10 11.57
C PRO A 126 -3.35 -4.65 12.56
N LEU A 127 -3.97 -3.48 12.34
CA LEU A 127 -5.06 -2.99 13.18
C LEU A 127 -6.36 -3.77 12.93
N GLU A 128 -6.61 -4.21 11.70
CA GLU A 128 -7.72 -5.09 11.36
C GLU A 128 -7.55 -6.45 12.03
N ASP A 129 -6.35 -7.04 11.92
CA ASP A 129 -6.02 -8.31 12.58
C ASP A 129 -6.14 -8.21 14.11
N GLU A 130 -5.62 -7.14 14.71
CA GLU A 130 -5.77 -6.87 16.15
C GLU A 130 -7.24 -6.71 16.53
N ASN A 131 -8.04 -6.03 15.72
CA ASN A 131 -9.47 -5.87 15.99
C ASN A 131 -10.21 -7.21 15.96
N VAL A 132 -9.92 -8.08 14.99
CA VAL A 132 -10.49 -9.43 14.90
C VAL A 132 -10.08 -10.27 16.11
N SER A 133 -8.81 -10.21 16.52
CA SER A 133 -8.31 -10.91 17.72
C SER A 133 -9.03 -10.42 18.98
N LEU A 134 -9.13 -9.10 19.18
CA LEU A 134 -9.79 -8.52 20.34
C LEU A 134 -11.29 -8.84 20.37
N GLN A 135 -11.96 -8.91 19.22
CA GLN A 135 -13.35 -9.35 19.15
C GLN A 135 -13.51 -10.81 19.57
N ALA A 136 -12.60 -11.69 19.16
CA ALA A 136 -12.61 -13.09 19.57
C ALA A 136 -12.36 -13.25 21.09
N GLU A 137 -11.38 -12.54 21.65
CA GLU A 137 -11.10 -12.53 23.08
C GLU A 137 -12.26 -11.97 23.91
N LEU A 138 -12.92 -10.92 23.41
CA LEU A 138 -14.10 -10.35 24.05
C LEU A 138 -15.24 -11.36 24.06
N ALA A 139 -15.52 -12.02 22.93
CA ALA A 139 -16.55 -13.05 22.86
C ALA A 139 -16.25 -14.20 23.82
N GLU A 140 -15.00 -14.70 23.86
CA GLU A 140 -14.57 -15.74 24.80
C GLU A 140 -14.78 -15.33 26.26
N THR A 141 -14.38 -14.11 26.61
CA THR A 141 -14.52 -13.56 27.97
C THR A 141 -16.00 -13.40 28.36
N GLU A 142 -16.85 -12.96 27.44
CA GLU A 142 -18.29 -12.86 27.67
C GLU A 142 -18.91 -14.24 27.94
N GLN A 143 -18.51 -15.26 27.18
CA GLN A 143 -18.94 -16.64 27.42
C GLN A 143 -18.47 -17.16 28.78
N GLN A 144 -17.21 -16.93 29.14
CA GLN A 144 -16.68 -17.31 30.45
C GLN A 144 -17.43 -16.62 31.60
N MET A 145 -17.71 -15.32 31.46
CA MET A 145 -18.50 -14.56 32.44
C MET A 145 -19.93 -15.09 32.56
N ALA A 146 -20.57 -15.46 31.45
CA ALA A 146 -21.91 -16.02 31.47
C ALA A 146 -21.96 -17.35 32.24
N ILE A 147 -21.03 -18.28 31.96
CA ILE A 147 -20.95 -19.57 32.69
C ILE A 147 -20.70 -19.33 34.18
N ARG A 148 -19.76 -18.44 34.54
CA ARG A 148 -19.48 -18.10 35.95
C ARG A 148 -20.68 -17.46 36.64
N GLY A 149 -21.42 -16.60 35.94
CA GLY A 149 -22.67 -16.03 36.46
C GLY A 149 -23.70 -17.10 36.81
N VAL A 150 -23.91 -18.08 35.93
CA VAL A 150 -24.77 -19.23 36.20
C VAL A 150 -24.25 -20.05 37.40
N LEU A 151 -22.94 -20.26 37.50
CA LEU A 151 -22.35 -20.97 38.63
C LEU A 151 -22.59 -20.23 39.97
N VAL A 152 -22.51 -18.90 39.98
CA VAL A 152 -22.82 -18.07 41.14
C VAL A 152 -24.29 -18.22 41.54
N ASP A 153 -25.23 -18.21 40.59
CA ASP A 153 -26.64 -18.44 40.87
C ASP A 153 -26.89 -19.81 41.50
N VAL A 154 -26.32 -20.86 40.91
CA VAL A 154 -26.48 -22.25 41.36
C VAL A 154 -25.89 -22.45 42.75
N THR A 155 -24.71 -21.91 43.03
CA THR A 155 -24.09 -22.00 44.37
C THR A 155 -24.83 -21.18 45.42
N SER A 156 -25.38 -20.02 45.04
CA SER A 156 -26.25 -19.22 45.91
C SER A 156 -27.54 -19.96 46.23
N ALA A 157 -28.14 -20.64 45.25
CA ALA A 157 -29.32 -21.47 45.44
C ALA A 157 -29.03 -22.67 46.35
N GLN A 158 -27.88 -23.34 46.18
CA GLN A 158 -27.43 -24.42 47.06
C GLN A 158 -27.27 -23.93 48.51
N LEU A 159 -26.69 -22.74 48.70
CA LEU A 159 -26.54 -22.14 50.03
C LEU A 159 -27.90 -21.84 50.68
N ALA A 160 -28.85 -21.28 49.92
CA ALA A 160 -30.21 -21.02 50.41
C ALA A 160 -30.95 -22.33 50.76
N MET A 161 -30.79 -23.37 49.94
CA MET A 161 -31.34 -24.70 50.23
C MET A 161 -30.75 -25.33 51.49
N ALA A 162 -29.47 -25.12 51.76
CA ALA A 162 -28.82 -25.56 53.00
C ALA A 162 -29.33 -24.79 54.24
N GLN A 163 -29.91 -23.60 54.04
CA GLN A 163 -30.56 -22.80 55.08
C GLN A 163 -32.06 -23.06 55.20
N GLU A 164 -32.58 -24.07 54.47
CA GLU A 164 -34.00 -24.41 54.44
C GLU A 164 -34.90 -23.27 53.92
N ASP A 165 -34.36 -22.40 53.05
CA ASP A 165 -35.09 -21.30 52.41
C ASP A 165 -35.26 -21.52 50.89
N PRO A 166 -36.30 -22.27 50.47
CA PRO A 166 -36.55 -22.53 49.04
C PRO A 166 -36.97 -21.27 48.28
N VAL A 167 -37.54 -20.27 48.97
CA VAL A 167 -37.93 -18.99 48.34
C VAL A 167 -36.68 -18.21 47.94
N ALA A 168 -35.69 -18.13 48.82
CA ALA A 168 -34.39 -17.53 48.50
C ALA A 168 -33.64 -18.32 47.42
N ALA A 169 -33.73 -19.66 47.42
CA ALA A 169 -33.12 -20.48 46.37
C ALA A 169 -33.74 -20.19 44.99
N LYS A 170 -35.06 -20.08 44.90
CA LYS A 170 -35.78 -19.72 43.68
C LYS A 170 -35.44 -18.31 43.20
N ALA A 171 -35.31 -17.37 44.13
CA ALA A 171 -34.87 -16.01 43.81
C ALA A 171 -33.42 -15.96 43.31
N ALA A 172 -32.51 -16.80 43.84
CA ALA A 172 -31.13 -16.90 43.37
C ALA A 172 -31.05 -17.47 41.94
N LEU A 173 -31.93 -18.40 41.58
CA LEU A 173 -32.03 -18.96 40.22
C LEU A 173 -32.81 -18.05 39.25
N ALA A 174 -33.30 -16.90 39.72
CA ALA A 174 -34.04 -15.98 38.86
C ALA A 174 -33.11 -15.38 37.79
N GLY A 175 -33.47 -15.61 36.52
CA GLY A 175 -32.69 -15.16 35.37
C GLY A 175 -31.55 -16.09 34.97
N THR A 176 -31.34 -17.21 35.65
CA THR A 176 -30.32 -18.21 35.27
C THR A 176 -30.62 -18.82 33.89
N ASP A 177 -31.90 -19.06 33.56
CA ASP A 177 -32.28 -19.55 32.22
C ASP A 177 -31.94 -18.52 31.12
N GLU A 178 -32.16 -17.23 31.38
CA GLU A 178 -31.80 -16.16 30.44
C GLU A 178 -30.27 -16.08 30.24
N ARG A 179 -29.50 -16.27 31.32
CA ARG A 179 -28.03 -16.35 31.22
C ARG A 179 -27.57 -17.56 30.42
N LEU A 180 -28.19 -18.73 30.62
CA LEU A 180 -27.92 -19.91 29.80
C LEU A 180 -28.26 -19.67 28.32
N GLN A 181 -29.36 -18.97 28.01
CA GLN A 181 -29.72 -18.63 26.62
C GLN A 181 -28.71 -17.71 25.92
N LYS A 182 -27.89 -16.96 26.67
CA LYS A 182 -26.83 -16.10 26.12
C LYS A 182 -25.55 -16.87 25.80
N LEU A 183 -25.46 -18.14 26.22
CA LEU A 183 -24.33 -18.97 25.87
C LEU A 183 -24.34 -19.27 24.37
N ASP A 184 -23.16 -19.20 23.77
CA ASP A 184 -22.98 -19.53 22.37
C ASP A 184 -23.18 -21.04 22.17
N VAL A 185 -24.17 -21.38 21.35
CA VAL A 185 -24.55 -22.76 21.02
C VAL A 185 -23.44 -23.46 20.23
N GLU A 186 -22.69 -22.72 19.41
CA GLU A 186 -21.58 -23.28 18.63
C GLU A 186 -20.43 -23.69 19.54
N LEU A 187 -20.17 -22.89 20.59
CA LEU A 187 -19.12 -23.16 21.57
C LEU A 187 -19.50 -24.28 22.54
N VAL A 188 -20.73 -24.24 23.09
CA VAL A 188 -21.18 -25.15 24.15
C VAL A 188 -21.76 -26.47 23.61
N GLY A 189 -22.32 -26.43 22.40
CA GLY A 189 -23.09 -27.51 21.80
C GLY A 189 -24.56 -27.51 22.26
N THR A 190 -25.47 -27.70 21.29
CA THR A 190 -26.92 -27.69 21.50
C THR A 190 -27.37 -28.66 22.59
N ASP A 191 -26.91 -29.90 22.55
CA ASP A 191 -27.34 -30.95 23.49
C ASP A 191 -26.90 -30.62 24.93
N THR A 192 -25.69 -30.08 25.09
CA THR A 192 -25.17 -29.64 26.38
C THR A 192 -26.03 -28.51 26.95
N LEU A 193 -26.33 -27.50 26.12
CA LEU A 193 -27.12 -26.35 26.55
C LEU A 193 -28.56 -26.77 26.91
N GLU A 194 -29.19 -27.59 26.08
CA GLU A 194 -30.53 -28.12 26.36
C GLU A 194 -30.55 -28.97 27.64
N GLY A 195 -29.52 -29.79 27.86
CA GLY A 195 -29.35 -30.57 29.08
C GLY A 195 -29.22 -29.71 30.34
N LEU A 196 -28.43 -28.62 30.28
CA LEU A 196 -28.30 -27.67 31.39
C LEU A 196 -29.63 -26.97 31.70
N ARG A 197 -30.34 -26.51 30.66
CA ARG A 197 -31.63 -25.82 30.81
C ARG A 197 -32.73 -26.75 31.31
N THR A 198 -32.79 -27.97 30.80
CA THR A 198 -33.73 -28.99 31.28
C THR A 198 -33.48 -29.30 32.74
N ARG A 199 -32.22 -29.46 33.15
CA ARG A 199 -31.85 -29.68 34.55
C ARG A 199 -32.25 -28.50 35.43
N LEU A 200 -32.01 -27.26 34.99
CA LEU A 200 -32.43 -26.06 35.70
C LEU A 200 -33.96 -26.02 35.89
N ALA A 201 -34.73 -26.35 34.86
CA ALA A 201 -36.18 -26.40 34.95
C ALA A 201 -36.65 -27.44 35.99
N LEU A 202 -36.05 -28.64 36.00
CA LEU A 202 -36.34 -29.66 37.01
C LEU A 202 -36.05 -29.16 38.43
N VAL A 203 -34.90 -28.53 38.65
CA VAL A 203 -34.57 -27.93 39.95
C VAL A 203 -35.66 -26.95 40.38
N VAL A 204 -36.04 -26.01 39.50
CA VAL A 204 -37.02 -24.96 39.82
C VAL A 204 -38.39 -25.55 40.15
N ASP A 205 -38.81 -26.60 39.46
CA ASP A 205 -40.07 -27.30 39.71
C ASP A 205 -40.03 -28.10 41.02
N GLU A 206 -38.89 -28.72 41.34
CA GLU A 206 -38.71 -29.56 42.53
C GLU A 206 -38.47 -28.77 43.82
N LEU A 207 -38.04 -27.51 43.75
CA LEU A 207 -37.75 -26.65 44.92
C LEU A 207 -38.90 -26.60 45.94
N ASP A 208 -40.15 -26.63 45.47
CA ASP A 208 -41.35 -26.50 46.29
C ASP A 208 -41.91 -27.85 46.77
N SER A 209 -41.55 -28.97 46.13
CA SER A 209 -42.15 -30.30 46.36
C SER A 209 -41.19 -31.38 46.84
N ASP A 210 -39.92 -31.33 46.43
CA ASP A 210 -38.89 -32.30 46.78
C ASP A 210 -37.52 -31.60 46.90
N THR A 211 -37.26 -31.05 48.08
CA THR A 211 -36.02 -30.32 48.36
C THR A 211 -34.77 -31.21 48.23
N PHE A 212 -34.90 -32.52 48.43
CA PHE A 212 -33.79 -33.45 48.31
C PHE A 212 -33.43 -33.68 46.84
N ALA A 213 -34.42 -33.89 45.99
CA ALA A 213 -34.23 -33.99 44.54
C ALA A 213 -33.62 -32.69 43.97
N ALA A 214 -34.18 -31.53 44.34
CA ALA A 214 -33.67 -30.23 43.90
C ALA A 214 -32.20 -29.99 44.29
N GLN A 215 -31.80 -30.36 45.52
CA GLN A 215 -30.40 -30.25 45.97
C GLN A 215 -29.46 -31.15 45.15
N ARG A 216 -29.88 -32.38 44.85
CA ARG A 216 -29.09 -33.30 44.02
C ARG A 216 -28.94 -32.78 42.60
N ASP A 217 -30.00 -32.26 42.01
CA ASP A 217 -29.99 -31.74 40.65
C ASP A 217 -29.19 -30.43 40.54
N LEU A 218 -29.22 -29.56 41.57
CA LEU A 218 -28.31 -28.41 41.68
C LEU A 218 -26.85 -28.84 41.72
N GLN A 219 -26.51 -29.91 42.46
CA GLN A 219 -25.13 -30.42 42.51
C GLN A 219 -24.68 -30.95 41.15
N ILE A 220 -25.54 -31.67 40.44
CA ILE A 220 -25.27 -32.16 39.09
C ILE A 220 -25.06 -30.97 38.14
N LEU A 221 -25.94 -29.97 38.19
CA LEU A 221 -25.83 -28.77 37.38
C LEU A 221 -24.52 -28.02 37.64
N ALA A 222 -24.14 -27.80 38.90
CA ALA A 222 -22.86 -27.18 39.27
C ALA A 222 -21.66 -27.95 38.72
N ASN A 223 -21.65 -29.29 38.86
CA ASN A 223 -20.57 -30.13 38.36
C ASN A 223 -20.46 -30.11 36.82
N ASN A 224 -21.61 -30.05 36.12
CA ASN A 224 -21.65 -29.94 34.68
C ASN A 224 -21.11 -28.57 34.22
N LEU A 225 -21.48 -27.49 34.90
CA LEU A 225 -20.98 -26.14 34.61
C LEU A 225 -19.47 -26.02 34.85
N ILE A 226 -18.95 -26.59 35.93
CA ILE A 226 -17.50 -26.61 36.21
C ILE A 226 -16.76 -27.43 35.16
N SER A 227 -17.30 -28.59 34.78
CA SER A 227 -16.72 -29.41 33.71
C SER A 227 -16.74 -28.68 32.37
N LEU A 228 -17.83 -27.96 32.07
CA LEU A 228 -17.97 -27.14 30.87
C LEU A 228 -16.97 -25.98 30.86
N GLU A 229 -16.86 -25.21 31.96
CA GLU A 229 -15.89 -24.12 32.08
C GLU A 229 -14.46 -24.63 31.83
N ARG A 230 -14.07 -25.76 32.44
CA ARG A 230 -12.74 -26.35 32.24
C ARG A 230 -12.54 -26.88 30.82
N SER A 231 -13.57 -27.44 30.21
CA SER A 231 -13.47 -27.95 28.84
C SER A 231 -13.31 -26.83 27.82
N LEU A 232 -13.88 -25.66 28.09
CA LEU A 232 -13.86 -24.53 27.16
C LEU A 232 -12.69 -23.58 27.41
N PHE A 233 -12.30 -23.38 28.68
CA PHE A 233 -11.35 -22.33 29.09
C PHE A 233 -10.23 -22.84 30.02
N GLY A 234 -10.14 -24.14 30.26
CA GLY A 234 -9.08 -24.72 31.08
C GLY A 234 -7.81 -24.91 30.25
N GLU A 235 -6.73 -24.23 30.65
CA GLU A 235 -5.35 -24.58 30.26
C GLU A 235 -4.86 -25.85 30.97
#